data_AF-A0A1S4L6M1-F1
#
_entry.id   AF-A0A1S4L6M1-F1
#
_cell.length_a   1.000
_cell.length_b   1.000
_cell.length_c   1.000
_cell.angle_alpha   90.00
_cell.angle_beta   90.00
_cell.angle_gamma   90.00
#
_symmetry.space_group_name_H-M   'P 1'
#
loop_
_entity.id
_entity.type
_entity.pdbx_description
1 polymer ?
#
loop_
_entity_poly.entity_id
_entity_poly.type
_entity_poly.pdbx_seq_one_letter_code
_entity_poly.pdbx_strand_id
1 'polypeptide(L)'
;GGLYILTLMDTFIGGEMLPWIGLAEILAVVFGYGIKRFCADVEFMMGDPPHFITRFCWRVTCPVCLAFIVLAAFVSYKPLTLGDYVFPEWAEYLGIFSAVMAIKIMIIFAVHHFYKCGFV
;
A
#
# COMPACT_ATOMS: atom_id res chain seq x y z
N GLY A 1 5.97 -14.25 -25.49
CA GLY A 1 4.57 -14.03 -25.11
C GLY A 1 4.43 -13.76 -23.62
N GLY A 2 4.53 -14.80 -22.78
CA GLY A 2 4.25 -14.68 -21.34
C GLY A 2 5.15 -13.74 -20.55
N LEU A 3 6.44 -13.65 -20.88
CA LEU A 3 7.38 -12.77 -20.18
C LEU A 3 6.98 -11.29 -20.26
N TYR A 4 6.44 -10.83 -21.38
CA TYR A 4 5.96 -9.45 -21.53
C TYR A 4 4.83 -9.13 -20.56
N ILE A 5 3.87 -10.05 -20.42
CA ILE A 5 2.73 -9.91 -19.49
C ILE A 5 3.24 -9.96 -18.05
N LEU A 6 4.16 -10.86 -17.75
CA LEU A 6 4.75 -10.99 -16.41
C LEU A 6 5.49 -9.72 -16.01
N THR A 7 6.37 -9.19 -16.86
CA THR A 7 7.10 -7.93 -16.59
C THR A 7 6.15 -6.76 -16.42
N LEU A 8 5.10 -6.68 -17.24
CA LEU A 8 4.08 -5.64 -17.12
C LEU A 8 3.36 -5.71 -15.76
N MET A 9 2.90 -6.90 -15.37
CA MET A 9 2.22 -7.10 -14.09
C MET A 9 3.15 -6.86 -12.90
N ASP A 10 4.39 -7.36 -12.94
CA ASP A 10 5.37 -7.19 -11.86
C ASP A 10 5.69 -5.71 -11.63
N THR A 11 5.81 -4.93 -12.71
CA THR A 11 6.11 -3.49 -12.60
C THR A 11 4.92 -2.71 -12.04
N PHE A 12 3.73 -2.84 -12.63
CA PHE A 12 2.59 -2.01 -12.22
C PHE A 12 1.89 -2.51 -10.95
N ILE A 13 1.75 -3.83 -10.77
CA ILE A 13 1.11 -4.39 -9.58
C ILE A 13 2.12 -4.45 -8.44
N GLY A 14 3.28 -5.05 -8.68
CA GLY A 14 4.31 -5.29 -7.68
C GLY A 14 5.05 -4.01 -7.26
N GLY A 15 5.54 -3.26 -8.26
CA GLY A 15 6.35 -2.07 -8.04
C GLY A 15 5.54 -0.84 -7.65
N GLU A 16 4.45 -0.55 -8.37
CA GLU A 16 3.70 0.68 -8.18
C GLU A 16 2.50 0.51 -7.24
N MET A 17 1.58 -0.43 -7.50
CA MET A 17 0.31 -0.55 -6.75
C MET A 17 0.47 -1.03 -5.30
N LEU A 18 1.30 -2.07 -5.04
CA LEU A 18 1.43 -2.67 -3.71
C LEU A 18 1.93 -1.69 -2.63
N PRO A 19 2.97 -0.87 -2.85
CA PRO A 19 3.42 0.10 -1.84
C PRO A 19 2.35 1.11 -1.44
N TRP A 20 1.54 1.57 -2.39
CA TRP A 20 0.41 2.47 -2.11
C TRP A 20 -0.64 1.84 -1.22
N ILE A 21 -0.98 0.56 -1.47
CA ILE A 21 -1.93 -0.20 -0.64
C ILE A 21 -1.38 -0.35 0.77
N GLY A 22 -0.14 -0.82 0.91
CA GLY A 22 0.48 -1.01 2.23
C GLY A 22 0.57 0.28 3.02
N LEU A 23 0.90 1.41 2.38
CA LEU A 23 0.95 2.72 3.05
C LEU A 23 -0.43 3.08 3.63
N ALA A 24 -1.48 2.91 2.83
CA ALA A 24 -2.83 3.25 3.24
C ALA A 24 -3.37 2.30 4.33
N GLU A 25 -3.03 1.01 4.29
CA GLU A 25 -3.35 0.05 5.37
C GLU A 25 -2.70 0.43 6.70
N ILE A 26 -1.41 0.75 6.69
CA ILE A 26 -0.69 1.13 7.92
C ILE A 26 -1.23 2.47 8.46
N LEU A 27 -1.55 3.43 7.60
CA LEU A 27 -2.19 4.67 8.02
C LEU A 27 -3.57 4.40 8.64
N ALA A 28 -4.37 3.49 8.07
CA ALA A 28 -5.66 3.10 8.62
C ALA A 28 -5.52 2.44 10.01
N VAL A 29 -4.52 1.57 10.21
CA VAL A 29 -4.25 0.95 11.52
C VAL A 29 -3.76 1.98 12.53
N VAL A 30 -2.80 2.83 12.17
CA VAL A 30 -2.17 3.78 13.10
C VAL A 30 -3.11 4.93 13.49
N PHE A 31 -3.82 5.50 12.52
CA PHE A 31 -4.70 6.66 12.73
C PHE A 31 -6.18 6.29 12.95
N GLY A 32 -6.69 5.29 12.22
CA GLY A 32 -8.08 4.86 12.34
C GLY A 32 -8.32 3.95 13.54
N TYR A 33 -7.59 2.84 13.62
CA TYR A 33 -7.78 1.86 14.70
C TYR A 33 -7.06 2.28 16.00
N GLY A 34 -5.85 2.83 15.87
CA GLY A 34 -5.01 3.28 16.97
C GLY A 34 -4.09 2.18 17.50
N ILE A 35 -2.81 2.52 17.66
CA ILE A 35 -1.76 1.56 18.03
C ILE A 35 -1.99 0.86 19.38
N LYS A 36 -2.69 1.50 20.32
CA LYS A 36 -2.95 0.93 21.65
C LYS A 36 -3.91 -0.26 21.58
N ARG A 37 -4.98 -0.14 20.77
CA ARG A 37 -5.94 -1.23 20.54
C ARG A 37 -5.28 -2.36 19.78
N PHE A 38 -4.50 -2.02 18.76
CA PHE A 38 -3.72 -3.01 18.02
C PHE A 38 -2.77 -3.81 18.92
N CYS A 39 -2.05 -3.15 19.84
CA CYS A 39 -1.18 -3.85 20.78
C CYS A 39 -1.97 -4.77 21.74
N ALA A 40 -3.17 -4.36 22.17
CA ALA A 40 -4.02 -5.18 23.03
C ALA A 40 -4.54 -6.43 22.30
N ASP A 41 -4.88 -6.31 21.02
CA ASP A 41 -5.30 -7.46 20.21
C ASP A 41 -4.14 -8.43 19.97
N VAL A 42 -2.94 -7.91 19.71
CA VAL A 42 -1.73 -8.73 19.57
C VAL A 42 -1.42 -9.47 20.88
N GLU A 43 -1.55 -8.80 22.02
CA GLU A 43 -1.37 -9.41 23.35
C GLU A 43 -2.42 -10.50 23.61
N PHE A 44 -3.68 -10.28 23.22
CA PHE A 44 -4.73 -11.29 23.31
C PHE A 44 -4.46 -12.52 22.43
N MET A 45 -3.85 -12.33 21.25
CA MET A 45 -3.54 -13.44 20.33
C MET A 45 -2.30 -14.24 20.75
N MET A 46 -1.24 -13.56 21.18
CA MET A 46 0.05 -14.18 21.50
C MET A 46 0.16 -14.60 22.97
N GLY A 47 -0.73 -14.11 23.84
CA GLY A 47 -0.70 -14.32 25.29
C GLY A 47 0.28 -13.40 26.04
N ASP A 48 1.20 -12.75 25.33
CA ASP A 48 2.20 -11.84 25.88
C ASP A 48 2.17 -10.45 25.20
N PRO A 49 2.40 -9.36 25.94
CA PRO A 49 2.42 -8.02 25.40
C PRO A 49 3.58 -7.83 24.40
N PRO A 50 3.36 -7.17 23.25
CA PRO A 50 4.43 -6.91 22.30
C PRO A 50 5.49 -6.00 22.92
N HIS A 51 6.77 -6.30 22.69
CA HIS A 51 7.90 -5.52 23.21
C HIS A 51 7.88 -4.07 22.69
N PHE A 52 8.43 -3.13 23.47
CA PHE A 52 8.37 -1.70 23.17
C PHE A 52 8.96 -1.35 21.79
N ILE A 53 10.04 -2.02 21.39
CA ILE A 53 10.69 -1.84 20.08
C ILE A 53 9.74 -2.20 18.94
N THR A 54 8.99 -3.30 19.05
CA THR A 54 8.00 -3.72 18.05
C THR A 54 6.86 -2.72 17.93
N ARG A 55 6.39 -2.18 19.05
CA ARG A 55 5.37 -1.11 19.07
C ARG A 55 5.86 0.15 18.37
N PHE A 56 7.12 0.54 18.60
CA PHE A 56 7.72 1.70 17.94
C PHE A 56 7.95 1.45 16.44
N CYS A 57 8.36 0.24 16.09
CA CYS A 57 8.54 -0.18 14.70
C CYS A 57 7.25 -0.04 13.90
N TRP A 58 6.12 -0.55 14.41
CA TRP A 58 4.83 -0.43 13.74
C TRP A 58 4.31 1.00 13.64
N ARG A 59 4.57 1.82 14.66
CA ARG A 59 4.08 3.21 14.68
C ARG A 59 4.88 4.15 13.79
N VAL A 60 6.19 3.97 13.71
CA VAL A 60 7.11 4.96 13.11
C VAL A 60 7.90 4.35 11.97
N THR A 61 8.58 3.22 12.20
CA THR A 61 9.46 2.63 11.19
C THR A 61 8.68 2.15 9.97
N CYS A 62 7.59 1.41 10.17
CA CYS A 62 6.77 0.89 9.08
C CYS A 62 6.18 1.99 8.16
N PRO A 63 5.51 3.04 8.67
CA PRO A 63 5.01 4.10 7.80
C PRO A 63 6.13 4.89 7.11
N VAL A 64 7.26 5.10 7.79
CA VAL A 64 8.42 5.81 7.20
C VAL A 64 9.04 4.99 6.07
N CYS A 65 9.26 3.69 6.26
CA CYS A 65 9.80 2.82 5.22
C CYS A 65 8.88 2.74 4.00
N LEU A 66 7.56 2.60 4.20
CA LEU A 66 6.61 2.56 3.09
C LEU A 66 6.51 3.90 2.37
N ALA A 67 6.49 5.02 3.11
CA ALA A 67 6.53 6.35 2.49
C ALA A 67 7.81 6.55 1.67
N PHE A 68 8.96 6.08 2.17
CA PHE A 68 10.22 6.12 1.42
C PHE A 68 10.15 5.29 0.14
N ILE A 69 9.62 4.06 0.19
CA ILE A 69 9.47 3.20 -0.99
C ILE A 69 8.54 3.85 -2.02
N VAL A 70 7.40 4.41 -1.61
CA VAL A 70 6.47 5.11 -2.50
C VAL A 70 7.14 6.32 -3.16
N LEU A 71 7.91 7.10 -2.40
CA LEU A 71 8.66 8.23 -2.96
C LEU A 71 9.73 7.75 -3.95
N ALA A 72 10.44 6.67 -3.64
CA ALA A 72 11.45 6.10 -4.53
C ALA A 72 10.83 5.56 -5.83
N ALA A 73 9.65 4.95 -5.76
CA ALA A 73 8.88 4.51 -6.93
C ALA A 73 8.49 5.71 -7.81
N PHE A 74 7.95 6.77 -7.20
CA PHE A 74 7.58 8.00 -7.93
C PHE A 74 8.77 8.68 -8.61
N VAL A 75 9.92 8.75 -7.94
CA VAL A 75 11.14 9.34 -8.50
C VAL A 75 11.77 8.47 -9.59
N SER A 76 11.64 7.15 -9.48
CA SER A 76 12.23 6.19 -10.42
C SER A 76 11.31 5.85 -11.60
N TYR A 77 10.18 6.55 -11.74
CA TYR A 77 9.23 6.31 -12.82
C TYR A 77 9.90 6.49 -14.19
N LYS A 78 9.95 5.41 -14.95
CA LYS A 78 10.50 5.37 -16.31
C LYS A 78 9.55 4.58 -17.21
N PRO A 79 9.44 4.94 -18.50
CA PRO A 79 8.65 4.19 -19.46
C PRO A 79 9.13 2.73 -19.48
N LEU A 80 8.19 1.80 -19.47
CA LEU A 80 8.47 0.37 -19.34
C LEU A 80 9.16 -0.15 -20.61
N THR A 81 10.38 -0.67 -20.45
CA THR A 81 11.16 -1.27 -21.55
C THR A 81 11.65 -2.66 -21.14
N LEU A 82 11.50 -3.65 -22.02
CA LEU A 82 12.06 -4.99 -21.85
C LEU A 82 13.05 -5.27 -22.99
N GLY A 83 14.35 -5.08 -22.71
CA GLY A 83 15.39 -5.15 -23.75
C GLY A 83 15.18 -4.08 -24.82
N ASP A 84 15.09 -4.49 -26.08
CA ASP A 84 14.82 -3.60 -27.22
C ASP A 84 13.31 -3.33 -27.45
N TYR A 85 12.43 -3.94 -26.64
CA TYR A 85 10.98 -3.77 -26.77
C TYR A 85 10.48 -2.65 -25.86
N VAL A 86 9.92 -1.61 -26.48
CA VAL A 86 9.20 -0.53 -25.79
C VAL A 86 7.73 -0.93 -25.67
N PHE A 87 7.18 -0.92 -24.46
CA PHE A 87 5.77 -1.23 -24.26
C PHE A 87 4.88 -0.16 -24.88
N PRO A 88 3.74 -0.54 -25.47
CA PRO A 88 2.81 0.42 -26.04
C PRO A 88 2.11 1.22 -24.94
N GLU A 89 1.83 2.50 -25.20
CA GLU A 89 1.27 3.44 -24.22
C GLU A 89 -0.05 2.96 -23.60
N TRP A 90 -0.90 2.24 -24.35
CA TRP A 90 -2.16 1.69 -23.82
C TRP A 90 -1.93 0.76 -22.62
N ALA A 91 -0.81 0.04 -22.59
CA ALA A 91 -0.50 -0.92 -21.54
C ALA A 91 -0.03 -0.18 -20.27
N GLU A 92 0.68 0.93 -20.45
CA GLU A 92 1.07 1.84 -19.37
C GLU A 92 -0.15 2.52 -18.73
N TYR A 93 -1.09 3.03 -19.54
CA TYR A 93 -2.34 3.60 -19.03
C TYR A 93 -3.18 2.58 -18.24
N LEU A 94 -3.24 1.32 -18.68
CA LEU A 94 -3.92 0.26 -17.93
C LEU A 94 -3.24 -0.01 -16.59
N GLY A 95 -1.90 0.00 -16.56
CA GLY A 95 -1.11 -0.14 -15.34
C GLY A 95 -1.43 0.94 -14.33
N ILE A 96 -1.31 2.22 -14.73
CA ILE A 96 -1.61 3.36 -13.88
C ILE A 96 -3.08 3.36 -13.43
N PHE A 97 -4.01 3.03 -14.34
CA PHE A 97 -5.44 2.96 -14.02
C PHE A 97 -5.72 1.93 -12.91
N SER A 98 -5.09 0.76 -12.97
CA SER A 98 -5.28 -0.28 -11.95
C SER A 98 -4.76 0.16 -10.57
N ALA A 99 -3.61 0.83 -10.50
CA ALA A 99 -3.08 1.39 -9.26
C ALA A 99 -4.00 2.47 -8.67
N VAL A 100 -4.49 3.40 -9.51
CA VAL A 100 -5.42 4.47 -9.08
C VAL A 100 -6.75 3.89 -8.59
N MET A 101 -7.25 2.84 -9.24
CA MET A 101 -8.49 2.19 -8.85
C MET A 101 -8.39 1.56 -7.45
N ALA A 102 -7.26 0.92 -7.14
CA ALA A 102 -7.02 0.31 -5.83
C ALA A 102 -7.06 1.35 -4.70
N ILE A 103 -6.39 2.48 -4.88
CA ILE A 103 -6.38 3.59 -3.90
C ILE A 103 -7.79 4.17 -3.74
N LYS A 104 -8.52 4.37 -4.85
CA LYS A 104 -9.89 4.90 -4.83
C LYS A 104 -10.84 4.02 -4.03
N ILE A 105 -10.80 2.70 -4.23
CA ILE A 105 -11.67 1.76 -3.49
C ILE A 105 -11.45 1.91 -1.98
N MET A 106 -10.19 2.02 -1.54
CA MET A 106 -9.88 2.15 -0.13
C MET A 106 -10.38 3.46 0.47
N ILE A 107 -10.21 4.60 -0.23
CA ILE A 107 -10.72 5.90 0.21
C ILE A 107 -12.25 5.88 0.26
N ILE A 108 -12.93 5.34 -0.75
CA ILE A 108 -14.39 5.25 -0.78
C ILE A 108 -14.89 4.41 0.39
N PHE A 109 -14.24 3.27 0.68
CA PHE A 109 -14.62 2.42 1.80
C PHE A 109 -14.44 3.14 3.14
N ALA A 110 -13.31 3.83 3.34
CA ALA A 110 -13.05 4.63 4.54
C ALA A 110 -14.11 5.72 4.70
N VAL A 111 -14.38 6.48 3.65
CA VAL A 111 -15.37 7.57 3.64
C VAL A 111 -16.79 7.04 3.89
N HIS A 112 -17.17 5.92 3.25
CA HIS A 112 -18.47 5.29 3.48
C HIS A 112 -18.61 4.76 4.91
N HIS A 113 -17.55 4.19 5.50
CA HIS A 113 -17.53 3.81 6.90
C HIS A 113 -17.67 5.05 7.81
N PHE A 114 -16.97 6.15 7.52
CA PHE A 114 -17.11 7.42 8.24
C PHE A 114 -18.55 7.98 8.15
N TYR A 115 -19.20 7.90 6.98
CA TYR A 115 -20.59 8.37 6.84
C TYR A 115 -21.60 7.46 7.53
N LYS A 116 -21.41 6.14 7.52
CA LYS A 116 -22.32 5.20 8.19
C LYS A 116 -22.13 5.13 9.70
N CYS A 117 -20.92 5.39 10.19
CA CYS A 117 -20.62 5.42 11.63
C CYS A 117 -20.59 6.85 12.21
N GLY A 118 -20.90 7.87 11.41
CA GLY A 118 -20.88 9.28 11.82
C GLY A 118 -22.19 9.78 12.45
N PHE A 119 -22.48 9.31 13.67
CA PHE A 119 -23.13 9.99 14.82
C PHE A 119 -23.56 8.93 15.85
N VAL A 120 -22.60 8.27 16.50
CA VAL A 120 -22.78 7.67 17.84
C VAL A 120 -21.52 7.89 18.65
#